data_AF-A0A0H4TE93-F1
#
_entry.id   AF-A0A0H4TE93-F1
#
_cell.length_a   1.000
_cell.length_b   1.000
_cell.length_c   1.000
_cell.angle_alpha   90.00
_cell.angle_beta   90.00
_cell.angle_gamma   90.00
#
_symmetry.space_group_name_H-M   'P 1'
#
loop_
_entity.id
_entity.type
_entity.pdbx_description
1 polymer ?
#
loop_
_entity_poly.entity_id
_entity_poly.type
_entity_poly.pdbx_seq_one_letter_code
_entity_poly.pdbx_strand_id
1 'polypeptide(L)'
;MLESLLNAFRAPDVRRRIFFVLFILVIFRALAHVPVPGVDITALRQFLGENPLLNLLDLFSGGGLSSFSVVGMGVNPYINASIIMQLMTGVVPSLQALSREGEYGRTRINQITRYLTVPLSIGQAYAFLALLFSRGVISSFDLFSLETFTQIITLAAGTVLLMWLGELITERGIGNGISFIIFAGIVGRIPGAVGNFLAAPNVIAGVLLVAIGVVTVAVIIYIQEGQRRIPIQYASRVRGRRMYQGGQTFLPLRVNHAGVIPIIFAVSILLFPTQIAQYFTTSAVGVVRDVANGVVSFFANQVVYAALYFLLTMGFTYFYTAFTFKPDETADQLRKNGGFIPGIRPGAPTRDYLQSVVYHITLAGAIFLATVAVMPVALGIFFPALGGLSIGGTAVLIVVGVVVETMKQLEAQLLMRSYEGFIR
;
A
#
# COMPACT_ATOMS: atom_id res chain seq x y z
N MET A 1 0.42 20.89 13.37
CA MET A 1 0.18 19.43 13.44
C MET A 1 -0.29 18.95 14.82
N LEU A 2 0.40 19.26 15.93
CA LEU A 2 -0.05 18.89 17.28
C LEU A 2 -1.40 19.55 17.67
N GLU A 3 -1.59 20.83 17.32
CA GLU A 3 -2.88 21.51 17.50
C GLU A 3 -4.01 20.88 16.68
N SER A 4 -3.71 20.44 15.45
CA SER A 4 -4.68 19.75 14.58
C SER A 4 -5.15 18.43 15.21
N LEU A 5 -4.23 17.67 15.83
CA LEU A 5 -4.53 16.45 16.59
C LEU A 5 -5.40 16.74 17.82
N LEU A 6 -5.03 17.73 18.63
CA LEU A 6 -5.83 18.17 19.78
C LEU A 6 -7.23 18.64 19.37
N ASN A 7 -7.34 19.37 18.26
CA ASN A 7 -8.61 19.84 17.72
C ASN A 7 -9.44 18.69 17.11
N ALA A 8 -8.80 17.66 16.53
CA ALA A 8 -9.47 16.44 16.07
C ALA A 8 -10.14 15.68 17.23
N PHE A 9 -9.49 15.62 18.39
CA PHE A 9 -10.08 15.03 19.60
C PHE A 9 -11.20 15.87 20.22
N ARG A 10 -11.21 17.19 20.00
CA ARG A 10 -12.29 18.08 20.46
C ARG A 10 -13.54 18.00 19.57
N ALA A 11 -13.38 17.74 18.28
CA ALA A 11 -14.50 17.61 17.34
C ALA A 11 -15.23 16.26 17.54
N PRO A 12 -16.54 16.26 17.92
CA PRO A 12 -17.25 15.04 18.26
C PRO A 12 -17.38 14.05 17.08
N ASP A 13 -17.48 14.56 15.86
CA ASP A 13 -17.62 13.74 14.64
C ASP A 13 -16.30 13.03 14.30
N VAL A 14 -15.20 13.78 14.27
CA VAL A 14 -13.86 13.25 14.00
C VAL A 14 -13.45 12.26 15.09
N ARG A 15 -13.73 12.59 16.36
CA ARG A 15 -13.50 11.69 17.49
C ARG A 15 -14.27 10.38 17.37
N ARG A 16 -15.55 10.40 16.97
CA ARG A 16 -16.34 9.17 16.73
C ARG A 16 -15.72 8.32 15.62
N ARG A 17 -15.26 8.94 14.53
CA ARG A 17 -14.56 8.23 13.45
C ARG A 17 -13.25 7.60 13.93
N ILE A 18 -12.44 8.32 14.70
CA ILE A 18 -11.18 7.79 15.28
C ILE A 18 -11.47 6.59 16.19
N PHE A 19 -12.43 6.70 17.10
CA PHE A 19 -12.81 5.59 17.98
C PHE A 19 -13.36 4.40 17.20
N PHE A 20 -14.09 4.64 16.11
CA PHE A 20 -14.56 3.57 15.23
C PHE A 20 -13.40 2.83 14.55
N VAL A 21 -12.39 3.57 14.04
CA VAL A 21 -11.17 2.95 13.49
C VAL A 21 -10.45 2.14 14.57
N LEU A 22 -10.21 2.72 15.76
CA LEU A 22 -9.56 2.01 16.87
C LEU A 22 -10.31 0.75 17.28
N PHE A 23 -11.65 0.81 17.34
CA PHE A 23 -12.49 -0.35 17.65
C PHE A 23 -12.32 -1.47 16.60
N ILE A 24 -12.32 -1.15 15.31
CA ILE A 24 -12.07 -2.14 14.26
C ILE A 24 -10.65 -2.69 14.35
N LEU A 25 -9.64 -1.87 14.66
CA LEU A 25 -8.26 -2.34 14.81
C LEU A 25 -8.10 -3.30 16.00
N VAL A 26 -8.86 -3.09 17.08
CA VAL A 26 -8.93 -4.04 18.21
C VAL A 26 -9.57 -5.35 17.77
N ILE A 27 -10.66 -5.32 16.98
CA ILE A 27 -11.27 -6.53 16.42
C ILE A 27 -10.28 -7.27 15.51
N PHE A 28 -9.61 -6.56 14.61
CA PHE A 28 -8.57 -7.13 13.74
C PHE A 28 -7.48 -7.83 14.57
N ARG A 29 -7.00 -7.19 15.64
CA ARG A 29 -5.99 -7.78 16.53
C ARG A 29 -6.52 -8.99 17.30
N ALA A 30 -7.77 -8.99 17.74
CA ALA A 30 -8.39 -10.15 18.37
C ALA A 30 -8.46 -11.33 17.39
N LEU A 31 -8.89 -11.09 16.15
CA LEU A 31 -8.96 -12.11 15.10
C LEU A 31 -7.59 -12.69 14.73
N ALA A 32 -6.52 -11.89 14.77
CA ALA A 32 -5.15 -12.35 14.55
C ALA A 32 -4.62 -13.30 15.65
N HIS A 33 -5.30 -13.38 16.79
CA HIS A 33 -4.99 -14.32 17.89
C HIS A 33 -5.93 -15.53 17.94
N VAL A 34 -6.91 -15.65 17.04
CA VAL A 34 -7.76 -16.84 16.94
C VAL A 34 -7.08 -17.83 16.00
N PRO A 35 -6.42 -18.89 16.50
CA PRO A 35 -5.74 -19.87 15.65
C PRO A 35 -6.74 -20.78 14.94
N VAL A 36 -6.40 -21.17 13.72
CA VAL A 36 -7.12 -22.22 12.99
C VAL A 36 -6.53 -23.58 13.42
N PRO A 37 -7.37 -24.57 13.77
CA PRO A 37 -6.90 -25.89 14.19
C PRO A 37 -6.21 -26.66 13.05
N GLY A 38 -5.26 -27.53 13.41
CA GLY A 38 -4.65 -28.50 12.49
C GLY A 38 -3.26 -28.13 11.95
N VAL A 39 -2.54 -27.20 12.60
CA VAL A 39 -1.16 -26.82 12.20
C VAL A 39 -0.24 -26.77 13.42
N ASP A 40 0.97 -27.31 13.29
CA ASP A 40 2.02 -27.13 14.28
C ASP A 40 2.64 -25.73 14.16
N ILE A 41 2.34 -24.88 15.15
CA ILE A 41 2.79 -23.48 15.21
C ILE A 41 4.32 -23.39 15.31
N THR A 42 4.98 -24.37 15.94
CA THR A 42 6.44 -24.34 16.11
C THR A 42 7.16 -24.64 14.81
N ALA A 43 6.73 -25.68 14.09
CA ALA A 43 7.21 -25.98 12.75
C ALA A 43 6.92 -24.85 11.75
N LEU A 44 5.74 -24.22 11.86
CA LEU A 44 5.38 -23.07 11.03
C LEU A 44 6.31 -21.88 11.25
N ARG A 45 6.62 -21.53 12.52
CA ARG A 45 7.52 -20.42 12.83
C ARG A 45 8.94 -20.66 12.32
N GLN A 46 9.43 -21.89 12.42
CA GLN A 46 10.73 -22.26 11.86
C GLN A 46 10.74 -22.08 10.33
N PHE A 47 9.70 -22.57 9.66
CA PHE A 47 9.56 -22.43 8.22
C PHE A 47 9.44 -20.97 7.74
N LEU A 48 8.72 -20.13 8.49
CA LEU A 48 8.63 -18.68 8.22
C LEU A 48 9.96 -17.96 8.41
N GLY A 49 10.79 -18.40 9.36
CA GLY A 49 12.11 -17.83 9.61
C GLY A 49 13.11 -18.09 8.47
N GLU A 50 12.98 -19.22 7.78
CA GLU A 50 13.85 -19.61 6.67
C GLU A 50 13.49 -18.90 5.35
N ASN A 51 12.25 -18.41 5.21
CA ASN A 51 11.74 -17.86 3.96
C ASN A 51 11.42 -16.36 4.09
N PRO A 52 12.32 -15.45 3.62
CA PRO A 52 12.12 -14.00 3.68
C PRO A 52 10.80 -13.53 3.05
N LEU A 53 10.32 -14.27 2.03
CA LEU A 53 9.05 -14.01 1.34
C LEU A 53 7.86 -14.17 2.28
N LEU A 54 7.82 -15.28 3.00
CA LEU A 54 6.73 -15.62 3.90
C LEU A 54 6.75 -14.72 5.14
N ASN A 55 7.94 -14.30 5.57
CA ASN A 55 8.07 -13.30 6.64
C ASN A 55 7.51 -11.92 6.21
N LEU A 56 7.71 -11.49 4.95
CA LEU A 56 7.09 -10.27 4.43
C LEU A 56 5.56 -10.40 4.33
N LEU A 57 5.05 -11.54 3.89
CA LEU A 57 3.62 -11.83 3.87
C LEU A 57 3.02 -11.79 5.28
N ASP A 58 3.74 -12.35 6.24
CA ASP A 58 3.39 -12.36 7.66
C ASP A 58 3.41 -10.94 8.27
N LEU A 59 4.34 -10.07 7.85
CA LEU A 59 4.31 -8.65 8.22
C LEU A 59 3.00 -7.98 7.76
N PHE A 60 2.59 -8.20 6.51
CA PHE A 60 1.39 -7.61 5.95
C PHE A 60 0.10 -8.18 6.56
N SER A 61 0.12 -9.43 7.04
CA SER A 61 -0.99 -10.02 7.81
C SER A 61 -0.94 -9.69 9.31
N GLY A 62 0.07 -8.93 9.76
CA GLY A 62 0.14 -8.39 11.12
C GLY A 62 0.45 -9.39 12.22
N GLY A 63 0.95 -10.57 11.88
CA GLY A 63 1.15 -11.68 12.83
C GLY A 63 0.35 -12.91 12.46
N GLY A 64 -0.65 -12.74 11.60
CA GLY A 64 -1.66 -13.76 11.37
C GLY A 64 -1.10 -15.05 10.77
N LEU A 65 -0.01 -14.98 9.99
CA LEU A 65 0.61 -16.17 9.42
C LEU A 65 1.43 -16.92 10.48
N SER A 66 2.21 -16.21 11.30
CA SER A 66 3.01 -16.80 12.38
C SER A 66 2.22 -17.44 13.53
N SER A 67 0.96 -17.03 13.70
CA SER A 67 0.00 -17.64 14.64
C SER A 67 -0.98 -18.59 13.97
N PHE A 68 -0.88 -18.79 12.64
CA PHE A 68 -1.85 -19.50 11.81
C PHE A 68 -3.30 -19.13 12.17
N SER A 69 -3.58 -17.84 12.22
CA SER A 69 -4.88 -17.32 12.62
C SER A 69 -5.91 -17.36 11.49
N VAL A 70 -7.18 -17.11 11.83
CA VAL A 70 -8.27 -16.88 10.85
C VAL A 70 -7.87 -15.80 9.82
N VAL A 71 -7.01 -14.87 10.24
CA VAL A 71 -6.50 -13.74 9.45
C VAL A 71 -5.14 -14.06 8.79
N GLY A 72 -4.76 -15.34 8.68
CA GLY A 72 -3.44 -15.76 8.20
C GLY A 72 -3.02 -15.15 6.87
N MET A 73 -3.93 -15.08 5.91
CA MET A 73 -3.68 -14.53 4.57
C MET A 73 -3.69 -13.00 4.50
N GLY A 74 -4.16 -12.33 5.57
CA GLY A 74 -4.29 -10.88 5.63
C GLY A 74 -5.20 -10.31 4.55
N VAL A 75 -4.85 -9.11 4.08
CA VAL A 75 -5.55 -8.41 2.98
C VAL A 75 -4.93 -8.69 1.60
N ASN A 76 -3.94 -9.59 1.51
CA ASN A 76 -3.18 -9.81 0.29
C ASN A 76 -4.03 -10.26 -0.93
N PRO A 77 -4.98 -11.21 -0.80
CA PRO A 77 -5.84 -11.58 -1.93
C PRO A 77 -6.63 -10.38 -2.50
N TYR A 78 -7.08 -9.47 -1.63
CA TYR A 78 -7.77 -8.25 -2.03
C TYR A 78 -6.83 -7.26 -2.73
N ILE A 79 -5.62 -7.07 -2.20
CA ILE A 79 -4.59 -6.21 -2.83
C ILE A 79 -4.33 -6.70 -4.26
N ASN A 80 -4.13 -8.00 -4.45
CA ASN A 80 -3.91 -8.58 -5.76
C ASN A 80 -5.12 -8.39 -6.68
N ALA A 81 -6.34 -8.61 -6.18
CA ALA A 81 -7.56 -8.36 -6.95
C ALA A 81 -7.67 -6.88 -7.40
N SER A 82 -7.38 -5.94 -6.50
CA SER A 82 -7.41 -4.50 -6.77
C SER A 82 -6.36 -4.10 -7.81
N ILE A 83 -5.16 -4.67 -7.73
CA ILE A 83 -4.09 -4.46 -8.73
C ILE A 83 -4.54 -4.96 -10.10
N ILE A 84 -5.06 -6.19 -10.17
CA ILE A 84 -5.56 -6.78 -11.43
C ILE A 84 -6.61 -5.86 -12.04
N MET A 85 -7.59 -5.42 -11.24
CA MET A 85 -8.64 -4.53 -11.73
C MET A 85 -8.13 -3.16 -12.17
N GLN A 86 -7.12 -2.61 -11.48
CA GLN A 86 -6.52 -1.33 -11.86
C GLN A 86 -5.73 -1.42 -13.16
N LEU A 87 -4.99 -2.51 -13.36
CA LEU A 87 -4.31 -2.80 -14.64
C LEU A 87 -5.33 -3.03 -15.77
N MET A 88 -6.37 -3.82 -15.51
CA MET A 88 -7.43 -4.09 -16.48
C MET A 88 -8.19 -2.81 -16.88
N THR A 89 -8.40 -1.86 -15.96
CA THR A 89 -9.04 -0.58 -16.28
C THR A 89 -8.21 0.27 -17.26
N GLY A 90 -6.89 0.09 -17.28
CA GLY A 90 -6.00 0.77 -18.24
C GLY A 90 -6.01 0.13 -19.63
N VAL A 91 -6.21 -1.19 -19.71
CA VAL A 91 -6.13 -1.95 -20.96
C VAL A 91 -7.49 -2.15 -21.62
N VAL A 92 -8.54 -2.33 -20.83
CA VAL A 92 -9.89 -2.68 -21.30
C VAL A 92 -10.73 -1.41 -21.46
N PRO A 93 -11.15 -1.03 -22.70
CA PRO A 93 -11.89 0.20 -22.95
C PRO A 93 -13.23 0.30 -22.21
N SER A 94 -13.91 -0.83 -21.99
CA SER A 94 -15.20 -0.86 -21.27
C SER A 94 -15.04 -0.53 -19.79
N LEU A 95 -13.99 -1.04 -19.13
CA LEU A 95 -13.66 -0.68 -17.75
C LEU A 95 -13.17 0.76 -17.65
N GLN A 96 -12.46 1.25 -18.67
CA GLN A 96 -12.05 2.65 -18.74
C GLN A 96 -13.27 3.58 -18.87
N ALA A 97 -14.25 3.24 -19.71
CA ALA A 97 -15.50 4.00 -19.85
C ALA A 97 -16.28 4.01 -18.54
N LEU A 98 -16.40 2.85 -17.88
CA LEU A 98 -17.03 2.73 -16.58
C LEU A 98 -16.33 3.63 -15.53
N SER A 99 -15.00 3.67 -15.50
CA SER A 99 -14.25 4.57 -14.62
C SER A 99 -14.55 6.07 -14.87
N ARG A 100 -14.94 6.44 -16.10
CA ARG A 100 -15.33 7.82 -16.45
C ARG A 100 -16.76 8.19 -16.06
N GLU A 101 -17.61 7.23 -15.69
CA GLU A 101 -18.99 7.47 -15.23
C GLU A 101 -19.06 8.04 -13.79
N GLY A 102 -17.92 8.32 -13.17
CA GLY A 102 -17.83 8.93 -11.85
C GLY A 102 -18.07 7.92 -10.72
N GLU A 103 -18.82 8.32 -9.70
CA GLU A 103 -18.97 7.54 -8.45
C GLU A 103 -19.64 6.18 -8.67
N TYR A 104 -20.63 6.12 -9.56
CA TYR A 104 -21.30 4.87 -9.93
C TYR A 104 -20.32 3.86 -10.53
N GLY A 105 -19.49 4.34 -11.47
CA GLY A 105 -18.46 3.54 -12.13
C GLY A 105 -17.42 2.99 -11.16
N ARG A 106 -16.91 3.84 -10.26
CA ARG A 106 -15.94 3.43 -9.22
C ARG A 106 -16.53 2.36 -8.30
N THR A 107 -17.80 2.52 -7.92
CA THR A 107 -18.52 1.52 -7.09
C THR A 107 -18.66 0.19 -7.82
N ARG A 108 -18.97 0.20 -9.12
CA ARG A 108 -19.02 -1.02 -9.93
C ARG A 108 -17.67 -1.72 -10.07
N ILE A 109 -16.58 -0.97 -10.29
CA ILE A 109 -15.22 -1.54 -10.34
C ILE A 109 -14.86 -2.18 -8.98
N ASN A 110 -15.24 -1.52 -7.87
CA ASN A 110 -15.05 -2.09 -6.54
C ASN A 110 -15.85 -3.37 -6.34
N GLN A 111 -17.10 -3.46 -6.81
CA GLN A 111 -17.89 -4.69 -6.76
C GLN A 111 -17.21 -5.84 -7.51
N ILE A 112 -16.69 -5.59 -8.71
CA ILE A 112 -15.94 -6.59 -9.49
C ILE A 112 -14.69 -7.03 -8.72
N THR A 113 -13.99 -6.08 -8.11
CA THR A 113 -12.81 -6.36 -7.27
C THR A 113 -13.15 -7.28 -6.08
N ARG A 114 -14.30 -7.05 -5.42
CA ARG A 114 -14.80 -7.93 -4.34
C ARG A 114 -15.08 -9.34 -4.85
N TYR A 115 -15.76 -9.47 -5.99
CA TYR A 115 -16.05 -10.77 -6.58
C TYR A 115 -14.80 -11.50 -7.04
N LEU A 116 -13.76 -10.79 -7.47
CA LEU A 116 -12.47 -11.38 -7.83
C LEU A 116 -11.67 -11.82 -6.58
N THR A 117 -11.84 -11.12 -5.46
CA THR A 117 -11.11 -11.42 -4.20
C THR A 117 -11.48 -12.78 -3.63
N VAL A 118 -12.76 -13.19 -3.69
CA VAL A 118 -13.24 -14.46 -3.13
C VAL A 118 -12.55 -15.69 -3.76
N PRO A 119 -12.60 -15.92 -5.09
CA PRO A 119 -11.95 -17.07 -5.70
C PRO A 119 -10.42 -17.00 -5.56
N LEU A 120 -9.82 -15.80 -5.59
CA LEU A 120 -8.39 -15.63 -5.34
C LEU A 120 -8.01 -16.03 -3.90
N SER A 121 -8.83 -15.69 -2.91
CA SER A 121 -8.59 -16.07 -1.52
C SER A 121 -8.69 -17.58 -1.31
N ILE A 122 -9.67 -18.24 -1.93
CA ILE A 122 -9.82 -19.70 -1.87
C ILE A 122 -8.63 -20.39 -2.55
N GLY A 123 -8.25 -19.95 -3.75
CA GLY A 123 -7.11 -20.50 -4.48
C GLY A 123 -5.78 -20.32 -3.75
N GLN A 124 -5.55 -19.12 -3.19
CA GLN A 124 -4.35 -18.84 -2.40
C GLN A 124 -4.35 -19.59 -1.06
N ALA A 125 -5.50 -19.78 -0.40
CA ALA A 125 -5.62 -20.57 0.83
C ALA A 125 -5.26 -22.04 0.58
N TYR A 126 -5.84 -22.62 -0.46
CA TYR A 126 -5.53 -23.99 -0.90
C TYR A 126 -4.04 -24.15 -1.20
N ALA A 127 -3.47 -23.24 -1.99
CA ALA A 127 -2.07 -23.30 -2.38
C ALA A 127 -1.13 -23.14 -1.17
N PHE A 128 -1.48 -22.27 -0.23
CA PHE A 128 -0.70 -22.09 1.00
C PHE A 128 -0.72 -23.35 1.88
N LEU A 129 -1.88 -23.99 2.05
CA LEU A 129 -1.99 -25.26 2.79
C LEU A 129 -1.21 -26.40 2.10
N ALA A 130 -1.27 -26.48 0.77
CA ALA A 130 -0.51 -27.48 0.01
C ALA A 130 1.02 -27.31 0.20
N LEU A 131 1.48 -26.06 0.29
CA LEU A 131 2.88 -25.74 0.58
C LEU A 131 3.28 -26.12 2.01
N LEU A 132 2.40 -25.89 2.99
CA LEU A 132 2.66 -26.31 4.37
C LEU A 132 2.72 -27.84 4.50
N PHE A 133 1.87 -28.56 3.78
CA PHE A 133 1.91 -30.02 3.73
C PHE A 133 3.20 -30.56 3.10
N SER A 134 3.64 -29.99 1.97
CA SER A 134 4.85 -30.45 1.29
C SER A 134 6.14 -30.26 2.12
N ARG A 135 6.08 -29.40 3.14
CA ARG A 135 7.16 -29.13 4.09
C ARG A 135 6.98 -29.84 5.44
N GLY A 136 5.95 -30.69 5.58
CA GLY A 136 5.71 -31.48 6.79
C GLY A 136 5.19 -30.68 7.98
N VAL A 137 4.74 -29.44 7.78
CA VAL A 137 4.15 -28.58 8.84
C VAL A 137 2.72 -29.03 9.18
N ILE A 138 2.07 -29.71 8.23
CA ILE A 138 0.74 -30.31 8.38
C ILE A 138 0.88 -31.81 8.10
N SER A 139 0.36 -32.64 9.01
CA SER A 139 0.46 -34.10 8.95
C SER A 139 -0.48 -34.78 7.94
N SER A 140 -1.53 -34.09 7.50
CA SER A 140 -2.52 -34.60 6.55
C SER A 140 -3.05 -33.50 5.62
N PHE A 141 -2.96 -33.72 4.31
CA PHE A 141 -3.57 -32.87 3.29
C PHE A 141 -4.35 -33.74 2.32
N ASP A 142 -5.66 -33.76 2.50
CA ASP A 142 -6.59 -34.34 1.55
C ASP A 142 -7.69 -33.30 1.27
N LEU A 143 -7.99 -33.08 -0.01
CA LEU A 143 -9.07 -32.19 -0.47
C LEU A 143 -10.44 -32.65 0.04
N PHE A 144 -10.59 -33.96 0.27
CA PHE A 144 -11.81 -34.55 0.83
C PHE A 144 -11.80 -34.61 2.36
N SER A 145 -10.68 -34.27 3.01
CA SER A 145 -10.65 -34.14 4.47
C SER A 145 -11.41 -32.89 4.90
N LEU A 146 -12.33 -33.09 5.85
CA LEU A 146 -13.10 -32.02 6.48
C LEU A 146 -12.20 -30.97 7.13
N GLU A 147 -11.00 -31.35 7.56
CA GLU A 147 -10.01 -30.43 8.15
C GLU A 147 -9.47 -29.44 7.12
N THR A 148 -8.94 -29.90 5.99
CA THR A 148 -8.42 -29.04 4.91
C THR A 148 -9.50 -28.12 4.38
N PHE A 149 -10.71 -28.64 4.15
CA PHE A 149 -11.83 -27.86 3.65
C PHE A 149 -12.23 -26.74 4.64
N THR A 150 -12.27 -27.06 5.93
CA THR A 150 -12.56 -26.08 6.99
C THR A 150 -11.47 -25.01 7.07
N GLN A 151 -10.19 -25.39 6.92
CA GLN A 151 -9.07 -24.44 6.91
C GLN A 151 -9.15 -23.47 5.71
N ILE A 152 -9.43 -23.98 4.49
CA ILE A 152 -9.58 -23.14 3.29
C ILE A 152 -10.71 -22.13 3.48
N ILE A 153 -11.88 -22.60 3.92
CA ILE A 153 -13.04 -21.71 4.15
C ILE A 153 -12.72 -20.70 5.24
N THR A 154 -12.06 -21.09 6.33
CA THR A 154 -11.74 -20.20 7.44
C THR A 154 -10.77 -19.09 7.01
N LEU A 155 -9.73 -19.42 6.24
CA LEU A 155 -8.77 -18.45 5.72
C LEU A 155 -9.39 -17.51 4.67
N ALA A 156 -10.24 -18.06 3.79
CA ALA A 156 -10.98 -17.27 2.81
C ALA A 156 -12.00 -16.34 3.49
N ALA A 157 -12.78 -16.86 4.44
CA ALA A 157 -13.73 -16.09 5.23
C ALA A 157 -13.03 -15.00 6.05
N GLY A 158 -11.88 -15.30 6.64
CA GLY A 158 -11.05 -14.31 7.34
C GLY A 158 -10.58 -13.18 6.43
N THR A 159 -10.14 -13.49 5.21
CA THR A 159 -9.77 -12.48 4.21
C THR A 159 -10.96 -11.59 3.83
N VAL A 160 -12.12 -12.19 3.57
CA VAL A 160 -13.35 -11.46 3.21
C VAL A 160 -13.82 -10.60 4.38
N LEU A 161 -13.71 -11.10 5.61
CA LEU A 161 -14.01 -10.36 6.83
C LEU A 161 -13.08 -9.15 6.97
N LEU A 162 -11.78 -9.29 6.72
CA LEU A 162 -10.84 -8.17 6.73
C LEU A 162 -11.15 -7.14 5.64
N MET A 163 -11.48 -7.59 4.43
CA MET A 163 -11.90 -6.71 3.34
C MET A 163 -13.11 -5.88 3.80
N TRP A 164 -14.11 -6.54 4.38
CA TRP A 164 -15.29 -5.86 4.91
C TRP A 164 -14.97 -4.87 6.03
N LEU A 165 -14.11 -5.23 6.98
CA LEU A 165 -13.64 -4.32 8.03
C LEU A 165 -12.88 -3.11 7.46
N GLY A 166 -12.06 -3.32 6.42
CA GLY A 166 -11.34 -2.25 5.73
C GLY A 166 -12.28 -1.29 5.00
N GLU A 167 -13.34 -1.81 4.39
CA GLU A 167 -14.36 -0.97 3.75
C GLU A 167 -15.17 -0.18 4.78
N LEU A 168 -15.53 -0.80 5.92
CA LEU A 168 -16.18 -0.10 7.02
C LEU A 168 -15.32 1.06 7.56
N ILE A 169 -14.01 0.87 7.71
CA ILE A 169 -13.09 1.96 8.08
C ILE A 169 -13.10 3.05 7.00
N THR A 170 -13.16 2.70 5.72
CA THR A 170 -13.15 3.69 4.62
C THR A 170 -14.45 4.50 4.59
N GLU A 171 -15.60 3.87 4.84
CA GLU A 171 -16.92 4.53 4.83
C GLU A 171 -17.18 5.37 6.09
N ARG A 172 -16.86 4.84 7.26
CA ARG A 172 -17.25 5.42 8.56
C ARG A 172 -16.08 5.99 9.35
N GLY A 173 -14.85 5.64 8.98
CA GLY A 173 -13.63 6.08 9.64
C GLY A 173 -12.96 7.25 8.92
N ILE A 174 -11.63 7.25 8.96
CA ILE A 174 -10.76 8.25 8.35
C ILE A 174 -9.68 7.50 7.58
N GLY A 175 -9.32 7.95 6.37
CA GLY A 175 -8.30 7.30 5.57
C GLY A 175 -8.82 6.14 4.73
N ASN A 176 -7.87 5.41 4.15
CA ASN A 176 -8.14 4.15 3.45
C ASN A 176 -8.02 3.00 4.45
N GLY A 177 -9.12 2.27 4.65
CA GLY A 177 -9.19 1.25 5.69
C GLY A 177 -8.30 0.03 5.46
N ILE A 178 -8.08 -0.37 4.20
CA ILE A 178 -7.15 -1.46 3.88
C ILE A 178 -5.73 -1.06 4.25
N SER A 179 -5.33 0.18 3.92
CA SER A 179 -4.04 0.73 4.32
C SER A 179 -3.89 0.78 5.85
N PHE A 180 -4.96 1.09 6.58
CA PHE A 180 -4.99 1.07 8.04
C PHE A 180 -4.83 -0.33 8.64
N ILE A 181 -5.41 -1.36 8.04
CA ILE A 181 -5.24 -2.75 8.47
C ILE A 181 -3.77 -3.17 8.31
N ILE A 182 -3.15 -2.84 7.17
CA ILE A 182 -1.72 -3.12 6.93
C ILE A 182 -0.85 -2.36 7.95
N PHE A 183 -1.13 -1.07 8.14
CA PHE A 183 -0.44 -0.23 9.14
C PHE A 183 -0.54 -0.83 10.54
N ALA A 184 -1.73 -1.23 10.98
CA ALA A 184 -1.93 -1.83 12.29
C ALA A 184 -1.23 -3.19 12.43
N GLY A 185 -1.15 -3.94 11.33
CA GLY A 185 -0.39 -5.19 11.25
C GLY A 185 1.10 -4.98 11.50
N ILE A 186 1.70 -4.03 10.80
CA ILE A 186 3.13 -3.69 10.93
C ILE A 186 3.43 -3.09 12.31
N VAL A 187 2.67 -2.08 12.74
CA VAL A 187 2.95 -1.35 13.98
C VAL A 187 2.82 -2.23 15.21
N GLY A 188 1.87 -3.18 15.23
CA GLY A 188 1.73 -4.06 16.39
C GLY A 188 2.83 -5.11 16.54
N ARG A 189 3.77 -5.24 15.59
CA ARG A 189 5.02 -6.03 15.77
C ARG A 189 6.15 -5.23 16.42
N ILE A 190 6.09 -3.90 16.37
CA ILE A 190 7.12 -3.02 16.92
C ILE A 190 7.34 -3.29 18.42
N PRO A 191 6.32 -3.44 19.28
CA PRO A 191 6.54 -3.74 20.70
C PRO A 191 7.33 -5.03 20.94
N GLY A 192 7.06 -6.09 20.17
CA GLY A 192 7.79 -7.35 20.25
C GLY A 192 9.25 -7.22 19.78
N ALA A 193 9.48 -6.49 18.69
CA ALA A 193 10.83 -6.20 18.20
C ALA A 193 11.64 -5.37 19.22
N VAL A 194 11.02 -4.38 19.86
CA VAL A 194 11.64 -3.58 20.94
C VAL A 194 11.93 -4.46 22.16
N GLY A 195 11.00 -5.33 22.57
CA GLY A 195 11.23 -6.27 23.68
C GLY A 195 12.43 -7.19 23.43
N ASN A 196 12.55 -7.75 22.22
CA ASN A 196 13.69 -8.58 21.84
C ASN A 196 15.00 -7.79 21.80
N PHE A 197 14.96 -6.54 21.36
CA PHE A 197 16.12 -5.66 21.36
C PHE A 197 16.59 -5.30 22.77
N LEU A 198 15.65 -5.04 23.70
CA LEU A 198 15.97 -4.75 25.10
C LEU A 198 16.55 -5.97 25.84
N ALA A 199 16.18 -7.19 25.43
CA ALA A 199 16.70 -8.44 26.01
C ALA A 199 18.15 -8.76 25.60
N ALA A 200 18.63 -8.24 24.46
CA ALA A 200 20.01 -8.39 23.99
C ALA A 200 20.58 -7.02 23.60
N PRO A 201 21.00 -6.19 24.58
CA PRO A 201 21.32 -4.79 24.36
C PRO A 201 22.67 -4.63 23.65
N ASN A 202 22.67 -4.64 22.32
CA ASN A 202 23.72 -4.00 21.56
C ASN A 202 23.37 -2.52 21.40
N VAL A 203 23.78 -1.72 22.39
CA VAL A 203 23.46 -0.27 22.49
C VAL A 203 23.88 0.48 21.23
N ILE A 204 25.02 0.11 20.63
CA ILE A 204 25.54 0.72 19.39
C ILE A 204 24.61 0.41 18.21
N ALA A 205 24.20 -0.86 18.05
CA ALA A 205 23.27 -1.25 16.98
C ALA A 205 21.89 -0.62 17.14
N GLY A 206 21.40 -0.45 18.38
CA GLY A 206 20.12 0.20 18.66
C GLY A 206 20.08 1.68 18.35
N VAL A 207 21.11 2.41 18.77
CA VAL A 207 21.22 3.85 18.47
C VAL A 207 21.35 4.06 16.96
N LEU A 208 22.13 3.22 16.28
CA LEU A 208 22.26 3.25 14.82
C LEU A 208 20.92 2.97 14.14
N LEU A 209 20.16 1.97 14.62
CA LEU A 209 18.84 1.61 14.09
C LEU A 209 17.84 2.76 14.23
N VAL A 210 17.75 3.38 15.40
CA VAL A 210 16.86 4.53 15.63
C VAL A 210 17.27 5.71 14.76
N ALA A 211 18.57 6.00 14.67
CA ALA A 211 19.08 7.08 13.83
C ALA A 211 18.75 6.87 12.35
N ILE A 212 18.99 5.67 11.81
CA ILE A 212 18.66 5.32 10.42
C ILE A 212 17.15 5.42 10.19
N GLY A 213 16.34 4.90 11.13
CA GLY A 213 14.88 4.98 11.06
C GLY A 213 14.39 6.43 10.97
N VAL A 214 14.84 7.30 11.89
CA VAL A 214 14.46 8.71 11.92
C VAL A 214 14.89 9.45 10.65
N VAL A 215 16.12 9.25 10.19
CA VAL A 215 16.62 9.85 8.93
C VAL A 215 15.76 9.39 7.75
N THR A 216 15.45 8.10 7.67
CA THR A 216 14.62 7.54 6.61
C THR A 216 13.22 8.16 6.61
N VAL A 217 12.58 8.24 7.78
CA VAL A 217 11.26 8.88 7.93
C VAL A 217 11.31 10.36 7.53
N ALA A 218 12.30 11.13 7.99
CA ALA A 218 12.43 12.54 7.67
C ALA A 218 12.60 12.77 6.16
N VAL A 219 13.43 11.96 5.51
CA VAL A 219 13.68 12.01 4.09
C VAL A 219 12.42 11.64 3.28
N ILE A 220 11.65 10.64 3.71
CA ILE A 220 10.35 10.28 3.10
C ILE A 220 9.36 11.45 3.19
N ILE A 221 9.18 12.03 4.38
CA ILE A 221 8.24 13.14 4.60
C ILE A 221 8.63 14.35 3.74
N TYR A 222 9.93 14.70 3.71
CA TYR A 222 10.43 15.84 2.92
C TYR A 222 10.06 15.72 1.44
N ILE A 223 10.24 14.54 0.84
CA ILE A 223 9.91 14.33 -0.58
C ILE A 223 8.39 14.24 -0.79
N GLN A 224 7.66 13.59 0.12
CA GLN A 224 6.21 13.41 0.00
C GLN A 224 5.42 14.72 0.21
N GLU A 225 5.99 15.70 0.91
CA GLU A 225 5.48 17.07 1.00
C GLU A 225 6.00 17.99 -0.11
N GLY A 226 7.06 17.58 -0.80
CA GLY A 226 7.59 18.27 -1.97
C GLY A 226 6.50 18.49 -3.03
N GLN A 227 6.33 19.76 -3.43
CA GLN A 227 5.41 20.15 -4.49
C GLN A 227 6.04 21.21 -5.39
N ARG A 228 5.88 21.04 -6.70
CA ARG A 228 6.14 22.08 -7.70
C ARG A 228 4.89 22.93 -7.87
N ARG A 229 4.99 24.22 -7.55
CA ARG A 229 3.91 25.18 -7.70
C ARG A 229 3.97 25.79 -9.10
N ILE A 230 2.99 25.48 -9.96
CA ILE A 230 2.86 26.12 -11.28
C ILE A 230 1.96 27.34 -11.14
N PRO A 231 2.42 28.56 -11.44
CA PRO A 231 1.57 29.75 -11.35
C PRO A 231 0.44 29.69 -12.38
N ILE A 232 -0.78 30.00 -11.95
CA ILE A 232 -1.96 30.16 -12.80
C ILE A 232 -2.53 31.55 -12.56
N GLN A 233 -2.99 32.17 -13.64
CA GLN A 233 -3.77 33.39 -13.60
C GLN A 233 -5.19 33.09 -14.06
N TYR A 234 -6.18 33.57 -13.32
CA TYR A 234 -7.56 33.58 -13.80
C TYR A 234 -7.79 34.87 -14.59
N ALA A 235 -8.51 34.77 -15.70
CA ALA A 235 -8.92 35.93 -16.45
C ALA A 235 -9.81 36.82 -15.58
N SER A 236 -9.48 38.11 -15.51
CA SER A 236 -10.28 39.11 -14.84
C SER A 236 -11.69 39.14 -15.43
N ARG A 237 -12.72 39.01 -14.59
CA ARG A 237 -14.11 39.12 -15.04
C ARG A 237 -14.59 40.55 -14.82
N VAL A 238 -15.07 41.19 -15.88
CA VAL A 238 -15.77 42.48 -15.75
C VAL A 238 -17.23 42.17 -15.44
N ARG A 239 -17.72 42.61 -14.27
CA ARG A 239 -19.13 42.51 -13.90
C ARG A 239 -19.65 43.91 -13.58
N GLY A 240 -20.45 44.47 -14.48
CA GLY A 240 -20.88 45.88 -14.41
C GLY A 240 -19.72 46.86 -14.71
N ARG A 241 -19.56 47.91 -13.89
CA ARG A 241 -18.48 48.92 -14.04
C ARG A 241 -17.20 48.59 -13.26
N ARG A 242 -17.14 47.44 -12.55
CA ARG A 242 -15.96 47.03 -11.76
C ARG A 242 -15.28 45.81 -12.40
N MET A 243 -13.99 45.95 -12.66
CA MET A 243 -13.13 44.85 -13.08
C MET A 243 -12.71 44.08 -11.82
N TYR A 244 -13.18 42.83 -11.69
CA TYR A 244 -12.66 41.93 -10.67
C TYR A 244 -11.35 41.37 -11.21
N GLN A 245 -10.22 41.85 -10.69
CA GLN A 245 -8.91 41.37 -11.05
C GLN A 245 -8.81 39.89 -10.68
N GLY A 246 -8.49 39.04 -11.65
CA GLY A 246 -8.23 37.64 -11.38
C GLY A 246 -7.00 37.51 -10.49
N GLY A 247 -7.15 36.84 -9.35
CA GLY A 247 -6.03 36.57 -8.45
C GLY A 247 -4.99 35.67 -9.11
N GLN A 248 -3.71 35.88 -8.77
CA GLN A 248 -2.67 34.89 -9.04
C GLN A 248 -2.83 33.74 -8.05
N THR A 249 -2.83 32.51 -8.56
CA THR A 249 -2.81 31.30 -7.75
C THR A 249 -1.74 30.35 -8.29
N PHE A 250 -1.64 29.15 -7.74
CA PHE A 250 -0.79 28.09 -8.26
C PHE A 250 -1.50 26.74 -8.28
N LEU A 251 -1.15 25.90 -9.27
CA LEU A 251 -1.45 24.48 -9.28
C LEU A 251 -0.34 23.74 -8.53
N PRO A 252 -0.63 23.10 -7.38
CA PRO A 252 0.35 22.24 -6.72
C PRO A 252 0.45 20.90 -7.45
N LEU A 253 1.60 20.62 -8.05
CA LEU A 253 1.96 19.28 -8.52
C LEU A 253 2.91 18.64 -7.49
N ARG A 254 2.54 17.48 -6.95
CA ARG A 254 3.34 16.81 -5.92
C ARG A 254 4.50 16.06 -6.56
N VAL A 255 5.63 15.98 -5.86
CA VAL A 255 6.78 15.19 -6.32
C VAL A 255 6.42 13.72 -6.45
N ASN A 256 5.66 13.20 -5.49
CA ASN A 256 5.07 11.89 -5.54
C ASN A 256 3.53 12.00 -5.55
N HIS A 257 2.94 11.92 -6.73
CA HIS A 257 1.49 11.85 -6.90
C HIS A 257 0.91 10.48 -6.49
N ALA A 258 1.74 9.44 -6.51
CA ALA A 258 1.34 8.05 -6.37
C ALA A 258 1.26 7.54 -4.92
N GLY A 259 1.86 8.27 -3.98
CA GLY A 259 1.93 7.86 -2.58
C GLY A 259 2.71 6.56 -2.42
N VAL A 260 2.16 5.63 -1.62
CA VAL A 260 2.79 4.33 -1.30
C VAL A 260 2.37 3.23 -2.27
N ILE A 261 1.31 3.43 -3.05
CA ILE A 261 0.67 2.38 -3.86
C ILE A 261 1.65 1.71 -4.84
N PRO A 262 2.53 2.43 -5.57
CA PRO A 262 3.51 1.80 -6.46
C PRO A 262 4.44 0.81 -5.78
N ILE A 263 4.83 1.09 -4.52
CA ILE A 263 5.71 0.22 -3.74
C ILE A 263 5.00 -1.10 -3.45
N ILE A 264 3.73 -1.03 -3.06
CA ILE A 264 2.90 -2.21 -2.79
C ILE A 264 2.73 -3.04 -4.06
N PHE A 265 2.49 -2.38 -5.21
CA PHE A 265 2.33 -3.06 -6.50
C PHE A 265 3.62 -3.76 -6.94
N ALA A 266 4.75 -3.09 -6.79
CA ALA A 266 6.06 -3.66 -7.08
C ALA A 266 6.34 -4.90 -6.22
N VAL A 267 6.04 -4.85 -4.91
CA VAL A 267 6.15 -6.02 -4.04
C VAL A 267 5.21 -7.13 -4.50
N SER A 268 3.91 -6.88 -4.66
CA SER A 268 2.94 -7.91 -5.05
C SER A 268 3.31 -8.63 -6.35
N ILE A 269 3.77 -7.91 -7.37
CA ILE A 269 4.18 -8.51 -8.65
C ILE A 269 5.49 -9.28 -8.54
N LEU A 270 6.41 -8.85 -7.69
CA LEU A 270 7.64 -9.59 -7.44
C LEU A 270 7.33 -10.88 -6.66
N LEU A 271 6.43 -10.81 -5.67
CA LEU A 271 5.99 -11.97 -4.88
C LEU A 271 5.24 -12.98 -5.76
N PHE A 272 4.43 -12.55 -6.72
CA PHE A 272 3.52 -13.42 -7.45
C PHE A 272 4.18 -14.62 -8.17
N PRO A 273 5.22 -14.44 -9.02
CA PRO A 273 5.94 -15.56 -9.64
C PRO A 273 6.60 -16.48 -8.61
N THR A 274 7.21 -15.90 -7.57
CA THR A 274 7.89 -16.69 -6.53
C THR A 274 6.92 -17.53 -5.73
N GLN A 275 5.73 -16.99 -5.44
CA GLN A 275 4.67 -17.67 -4.73
C GLN A 275 4.14 -18.84 -5.55
N ILE A 276 3.88 -18.64 -6.86
CA ILE A 276 3.50 -19.73 -7.77
C ILE A 276 4.60 -20.78 -7.85
N ALA A 277 5.85 -20.37 -8.05
CA ALA A 277 6.98 -21.28 -8.17
C ALA A 277 7.17 -22.12 -6.90
N GLN A 278 7.04 -21.53 -5.71
CA GLN A 278 7.12 -22.26 -4.44
C GLN A 278 6.16 -23.44 -4.38
N TYR A 279 4.95 -23.31 -4.95
CA TYR A 279 3.97 -24.40 -4.99
C TYR A 279 4.39 -25.59 -5.85
N PHE A 280 5.21 -25.35 -6.88
CA PHE A 280 5.65 -26.39 -7.82
C PHE A 280 7.02 -26.99 -7.48
N THR A 281 7.70 -26.50 -6.43
CA THR A 281 9.02 -27.01 -5.98
C THR A 281 9.01 -28.46 -5.54
N THR A 282 7.84 -29.02 -5.19
CA THR A 282 7.66 -30.42 -4.80
C THR A 282 6.85 -31.23 -5.83
N SER A 283 6.65 -30.70 -7.04
CA SER A 283 5.91 -31.39 -8.09
C SER A 283 6.57 -32.70 -8.49
N ALA A 284 5.78 -33.74 -8.78
CA ALA A 284 6.26 -35.06 -9.23
C ALA A 284 6.90 -35.02 -10.64
N VAL A 285 6.57 -34.00 -11.43
CA VAL A 285 7.11 -33.80 -12.78
C VAL A 285 8.46 -33.07 -12.68
N GLY A 286 9.56 -33.74 -13.06
CA GLY A 286 10.93 -33.20 -12.96
C GLY A 286 11.12 -31.83 -13.61
N VAL A 287 10.63 -31.66 -14.85
CA VAL A 287 10.75 -30.38 -15.59
C VAL A 287 10.06 -29.22 -14.87
N VAL A 288 8.87 -29.46 -14.30
CA VAL A 288 8.12 -28.44 -13.56
C VAL A 288 8.84 -28.06 -12.27
N ARG A 289 9.44 -29.05 -11.60
CA ARG A 289 10.24 -28.86 -10.40
C ARG A 289 11.51 -28.04 -10.67
N ASP A 290 12.21 -28.34 -11.76
CA ASP A 290 13.46 -27.66 -12.11
C ASP A 290 13.21 -26.20 -12.49
N VAL A 291 12.14 -25.92 -13.24
CA VAL A 291 11.71 -24.55 -13.54
C VAL A 291 11.30 -23.81 -12.26
N ALA A 292 10.51 -24.45 -11.39
CA ALA A 292 10.09 -23.87 -10.12
C ALA A 292 11.28 -23.51 -9.21
N ASN A 293 12.24 -24.43 -9.07
CA ASN A 293 13.47 -24.20 -8.30
C ASN A 293 14.36 -23.12 -8.95
N GLY A 294 14.42 -23.07 -10.28
CA GLY A 294 15.10 -22.01 -11.02
C GLY A 294 14.50 -20.63 -10.74
N VAL A 295 13.18 -20.50 -10.73
CA VAL A 295 12.50 -19.24 -10.39
C VAL A 295 12.74 -18.88 -8.93
N VAL A 296 12.55 -19.81 -7.99
CA VAL A 296 12.77 -19.53 -6.55
C VAL A 296 14.21 -19.12 -6.27
N SER A 297 15.21 -19.81 -6.84
CA SER A 297 16.62 -19.48 -6.66
C SER A 297 17.00 -18.13 -7.29
N PHE A 298 16.42 -17.78 -8.44
CA PHE A 298 16.63 -16.49 -9.09
C PHE A 298 16.15 -15.32 -8.21
N PHE A 299 14.97 -15.44 -7.61
CA PHE A 299 14.43 -14.41 -6.71
C PHE A 299 14.97 -14.49 -5.28
N ALA A 300 15.57 -15.61 -4.87
CA ALA A 300 16.28 -15.73 -3.60
C ALA A 300 17.60 -14.93 -3.59
N ASN A 301 18.17 -14.64 -4.76
CA ASN A 301 19.33 -13.77 -4.86
C ASN A 301 18.93 -12.33 -4.48
N GLN A 302 19.42 -11.87 -3.33
CA GLN A 302 19.08 -10.56 -2.76
C GLN A 302 19.45 -9.39 -3.69
N VAL A 303 20.51 -9.51 -4.50
CA VAL A 303 20.93 -8.47 -5.45
C VAL A 303 19.96 -8.38 -6.63
N VAL A 304 19.57 -9.54 -7.17
CA VAL A 304 18.57 -9.62 -8.25
C VAL A 304 17.21 -9.14 -7.77
N TYR A 305 16.80 -9.57 -6.58
CA TYR A 305 15.58 -9.11 -5.91
C TYR A 305 15.59 -7.58 -5.77
N ALA A 306 16.67 -7.01 -5.23
CA ALA A 306 16.82 -5.56 -5.04
C ALA A 306 16.77 -4.80 -6.38
N ALA A 307 17.46 -5.28 -7.41
CA ALA A 307 17.48 -4.65 -8.73
C ALA A 307 16.11 -4.69 -9.43
N LEU A 308 15.42 -5.83 -9.40
CA LEU A 308 14.07 -5.95 -9.94
C LEU A 308 13.08 -5.11 -9.14
N TYR A 309 13.22 -5.10 -7.81
CA TYR A 309 12.36 -4.28 -6.95
C TYR A 309 12.55 -2.78 -7.23
N PHE A 310 13.79 -2.33 -7.47
CA PHE A 310 14.10 -0.96 -7.89
C PHE A 310 13.39 -0.60 -9.21
N LEU A 311 13.58 -1.44 -10.24
CA LEU A 311 13.04 -1.21 -11.58
C LEU A 311 11.51 -1.25 -11.60
N LEU A 312 10.91 -2.22 -10.91
CA LEU A 312 9.46 -2.32 -10.79
C LEU A 312 8.89 -1.13 -10.02
N THR A 313 9.50 -0.72 -8.91
CA THR A 313 9.04 0.46 -8.15
C THR A 313 9.10 1.72 -9.00
N MET A 314 10.18 1.91 -9.77
CA MET A 314 10.31 3.03 -10.70
C MET A 314 9.23 2.97 -11.79
N GLY A 315 9.06 1.81 -12.44
CA GLY A 315 8.07 1.59 -13.49
C GLY A 315 6.63 1.81 -13.00
N PHE A 316 6.27 1.28 -11.83
CA PHE A 316 4.94 1.46 -11.24
C PHE A 316 4.67 2.89 -10.81
N THR A 317 5.70 3.63 -10.37
CA THR A 317 5.53 5.05 -10.03
C THR A 317 5.16 5.85 -11.27
N TYR A 318 5.80 5.57 -12.42
CA TYR A 318 5.44 6.17 -13.70
C TYR A 318 4.05 5.76 -14.17
N PHE A 319 3.78 4.46 -14.16
CA PHE A 319 2.49 3.91 -14.59
C PHE A 319 1.34 4.49 -13.78
N TYR A 320 1.45 4.50 -12.45
CA TYR A 320 0.43 5.04 -11.56
C TYR A 320 0.25 6.55 -11.76
N THR A 321 1.34 7.31 -11.89
CA THR A 321 1.25 8.75 -12.10
C THR A 321 0.59 9.10 -13.42
N ALA A 322 0.93 8.39 -14.50
CA ALA A 322 0.30 8.56 -15.82
C ALA A 322 -1.18 8.19 -15.83
N PHE A 323 -1.60 7.20 -15.03
CA PHE A 323 -3.01 6.82 -14.92
C PHE A 323 -3.83 7.82 -14.10
N THR A 324 -3.23 8.38 -13.04
CA THR A 324 -3.95 9.21 -12.06
C THR A 324 -3.98 10.68 -12.46
N PHE A 325 -2.87 11.20 -13.01
CA PHE A 325 -2.79 12.58 -13.46
C PHE A 325 -2.96 12.63 -14.98
N LYS A 326 -4.07 13.20 -15.44
CA LYS A 326 -4.37 13.41 -16.86
C LYS A 326 -4.16 14.89 -17.23
N PRO A 327 -3.05 15.23 -17.93
CA PRO A 327 -2.76 16.59 -18.33
C PRO A 327 -3.86 17.21 -19.21
N ASP A 328 -4.48 16.41 -20.08
CA ASP A 328 -5.54 16.81 -21.01
C ASP A 328 -6.76 17.33 -20.26
N GLU A 329 -7.29 16.53 -19.32
CA GLU A 329 -8.45 16.90 -18.52
C GLU A 329 -8.16 18.12 -17.63
N THR A 330 -6.94 18.21 -17.08
CA THR A 330 -6.52 19.34 -16.23
C THR A 330 -6.40 20.63 -17.04
N ALA A 331 -5.82 20.58 -18.24
CA ALA A 331 -5.72 21.73 -19.14
C ALA A 331 -7.10 22.20 -19.62
N ASP A 332 -8.01 21.28 -19.92
CA ASP A 332 -9.39 21.61 -20.28
C ASP A 332 -10.17 22.21 -19.12
N GLN A 333 -9.99 21.71 -17.89
CA GLN A 333 -10.58 22.29 -16.69
C GLN A 333 -10.05 23.70 -16.43
N LEU A 334 -8.74 23.93 -16.58
CA LEU A 334 -8.15 25.26 -16.48
C LEU A 334 -8.79 26.22 -17.49
N ARG A 335 -8.88 25.81 -18.76
CA ARG A 335 -9.51 26.58 -19.83
C ARG A 335 -10.98 26.89 -19.52
N LYS A 336 -11.77 25.89 -19.12
CA LYS A 336 -13.20 26.04 -18.78
C LYS A 336 -13.41 26.98 -17.59
N ASN A 337 -12.51 26.95 -16.61
CA ASN A 337 -12.56 27.83 -15.43
C ASN A 337 -12.00 29.24 -15.70
N GLY A 338 -11.55 29.53 -16.94
CA GLY A 338 -10.93 30.81 -17.31
C GLY A 338 -9.54 31.01 -16.72
N GLY A 339 -8.89 29.93 -16.28
CA GLY A 339 -7.50 29.92 -15.80
C GLY A 339 -6.52 29.61 -16.93
N PHE A 340 -5.35 30.24 -16.90
CA PHE A 340 -4.26 29.97 -17.84
C PHE A 340 -2.90 30.08 -17.15
N ILE A 341 -1.91 29.36 -17.69
CA ILE A 341 -0.53 29.45 -17.22
C ILE A 341 0.11 30.66 -17.93
N PRO A 342 0.68 31.64 -17.19
CA PRO A 342 1.33 32.79 -17.81
C PRO A 342 2.39 32.37 -18.83
N GLY A 343 2.32 32.93 -20.04
CA GLY A 343 3.24 32.61 -21.14
C GLY A 343 2.86 31.38 -21.98
N ILE A 344 1.80 30.64 -21.64
CA ILE A 344 1.37 29.44 -22.39
C ILE A 344 -0.08 29.60 -22.83
N ARG A 345 -0.35 29.36 -24.12
CA ARG A 345 -1.71 29.45 -24.67
C ARG A 345 -2.60 28.35 -24.08
N PRO A 346 -3.83 28.65 -23.64
CA PRO A 346 -4.78 27.64 -23.16
C PRO A 346 -5.10 26.58 -24.22
N GLY A 347 -5.24 25.32 -23.79
CA GLY A 347 -5.52 24.17 -24.67
C GLY A 347 -4.33 23.24 -24.81
N ALA A 348 -4.05 22.76 -26.02
CA ALA A 348 -2.98 21.78 -26.28
C ALA A 348 -1.59 22.20 -25.74
N PRO A 349 -1.13 23.46 -25.90
CA PRO A 349 0.18 23.86 -25.35
C PRO A 349 0.24 23.79 -23.81
N THR A 350 -0.88 24.05 -23.14
CA THR A 350 -0.97 23.91 -21.67
C THR A 350 -0.87 22.44 -21.27
N ARG A 351 -1.55 21.55 -21.99
CA ARG A 351 -1.45 20.10 -21.77
C ARG A 351 0.00 19.63 -21.93
N ASP A 352 0.65 19.97 -23.04
CA ASP A 352 1.99 19.47 -23.36
C ASP A 352 3.03 19.97 -22.33
N TYR A 353 2.86 21.21 -21.85
CA TYR A 353 3.64 21.74 -20.73
C TYR A 353 3.40 20.97 -19.44
N LEU A 354 2.14 20.76 -19.04
CA LEU A 354 1.80 19.99 -17.84
C LEU A 354 2.34 18.56 -17.90
N GLN A 355 2.22 17.91 -19.05
CA GLN A 355 2.76 16.57 -19.28
C GLN A 355 4.28 16.54 -19.11
N SER A 356 4.99 17.48 -19.74
CA SER A 356 6.44 17.60 -19.63
C SER A 356 6.86 17.83 -18.17
N VAL A 357 6.19 18.73 -17.47
CA VAL A 357 6.47 19.03 -16.07
C VAL A 357 6.25 17.80 -15.19
N VAL A 358 5.13 17.10 -15.34
CA VAL A 358 4.83 15.89 -14.56
C VAL A 358 5.82 14.78 -14.85
N TYR A 359 6.22 14.57 -16.10
CA TYR A 359 7.21 13.55 -16.45
C TYR A 359 8.55 13.77 -15.72
N HIS A 360 9.07 15.01 -15.70
CA HIS A 360 10.34 15.34 -15.03
C HIS A 360 10.23 15.26 -13.51
N ILE A 361 9.12 15.72 -12.93
CA ILE A 361 8.88 15.60 -11.49
C ILE A 361 8.82 14.12 -11.08
N THR A 362 8.09 13.33 -11.87
CA THR A 362 7.90 11.90 -11.62
C THR A 362 9.22 11.14 -11.73
N LEU A 363 10.15 11.56 -12.60
CA LEU A 363 11.50 10.97 -12.66
C LEU A 363 12.22 11.08 -11.31
N ALA A 364 12.26 12.28 -10.75
CA ALA A 364 12.89 12.52 -9.46
C ALA A 364 12.18 11.76 -8.33
N GLY A 365 10.85 11.77 -8.32
CA GLY A 365 10.04 11.02 -7.36
C GLY A 365 10.21 9.51 -7.46
N ALA A 366 10.26 8.95 -8.67
CA ALA A 366 10.36 7.52 -8.92
C ALA A 366 11.74 6.97 -8.55
N ILE A 367 12.82 7.67 -8.92
CA ILE A 367 14.18 7.31 -8.51
C ILE A 367 14.26 7.31 -6.98
N PHE A 368 13.77 8.38 -6.35
CA PHE A 368 13.77 8.49 -4.90
C PHE A 368 13.02 7.33 -4.23
N LEU A 369 11.76 7.07 -4.63
CA LEU A 369 10.96 6.00 -4.05
C LEU A 369 11.60 4.64 -4.24
N ALA A 370 12.16 4.38 -5.43
CA ALA A 370 12.86 3.13 -5.72
C ALA A 370 14.12 2.97 -4.87
N THR A 371 14.91 4.03 -4.68
CA THR A 371 16.09 4.02 -3.81
C THR A 371 15.70 3.76 -2.35
N VAL A 372 14.68 4.44 -1.83
CA VAL A 372 14.26 4.24 -0.43
C VAL A 372 13.63 2.86 -0.24
N ALA A 373 12.88 2.35 -1.21
CA ALA A 373 12.32 0.99 -1.16
C ALA A 373 13.39 -0.09 -1.10
N VAL A 374 14.51 0.09 -1.81
CA VAL A 374 15.60 -0.90 -1.86
C VAL A 374 16.62 -0.72 -0.73
N MET A 375 16.71 0.47 -0.15
CA MET A 375 17.66 0.79 0.93
C MET A 375 17.67 -0.25 2.08
N PRO A 376 16.55 -0.75 2.59
CA PRO A 376 16.53 -1.77 3.65
C PRO A 376 17.17 -3.09 3.23
N VAL A 377 16.89 -3.52 1.99
CA VAL A 377 17.47 -4.74 1.42
C VAL A 377 18.97 -4.55 1.20
N ALA A 378 19.38 -3.39 0.68
CA ALA A 378 20.79 -3.04 0.50
C ALA A 378 21.54 -3.02 1.84
N LEU A 379 20.97 -2.42 2.90
CA LEU A 379 21.56 -2.45 4.23
C LEU A 379 21.71 -3.87 4.78
N GLY A 380 20.74 -4.76 4.51
CA GLY A 380 20.83 -6.17 4.90
C GLY A 380 21.98 -6.93 4.19
N ILE A 381 22.29 -6.56 2.95
CA ILE A 381 23.40 -7.13 2.18
C ILE A 381 24.75 -6.62 2.71
N PHE A 382 24.90 -5.30 2.91
CA PHE A 382 26.17 -4.70 3.34
C PHE A 382 26.45 -4.87 4.84
N PHE A 383 25.40 -4.99 5.66
CA PHE A 383 25.51 -5.13 7.11
C PHE A 383 24.68 -6.34 7.59
N PRO A 384 25.21 -7.57 7.52
CA PRO A 384 24.49 -8.79 7.92
C PRO A 384 24.03 -8.79 9.38
N ALA A 385 24.77 -8.10 10.27
CA ALA A 385 24.39 -7.89 11.68
C ALA A 385 23.09 -7.08 11.84
N LEU A 386 22.67 -6.37 10.79
CA LEU A 386 21.41 -5.64 10.69
C LEU A 386 20.39 -6.40 9.81
N GLY A 387 20.57 -7.69 9.53
CA GLY A 387 19.67 -8.47 8.65
C GLY A 387 18.20 -8.42 9.08
N GLY A 388 17.91 -8.34 10.37
CA GLY A 388 16.56 -8.12 10.91
C GLY A 388 15.91 -6.78 10.54
N LEU A 389 16.71 -5.75 10.17
CA LEU A 389 16.21 -4.46 9.66
C LEU A 389 15.66 -4.55 8.24
N SER A 390 16.16 -5.49 7.43
CA SER A 390 15.87 -5.54 5.98
C SER A 390 14.37 -5.68 5.68
N ILE A 391 13.66 -6.40 6.54
CA ILE A 391 12.22 -6.65 6.46
C ILE A 391 11.42 -5.48 7.07
N GLY A 392 12.02 -4.74 8.02
CA GLY A 392 11.40 -3.58 8.64
C GLY A 392 11.32 -2.33 7.76
N GLY A 393 12.27 -2.11 6.84
CA GLY A 393 12.33 -0.83 6.13
C GLY A 393 11.25 -0.63 5.05
N THR A 394 10.80 -1.70 4.35
CA THR A 394 9.59 -1.63 3.50
C THR A 394 8.34 -1.37 4.35
N ALA A 395 8.32 -1.93 5.55
CA ALA A 395 7.23 -1.73 6.50
C ALA A 395 7.20 -0.28 7.02
N VAL A 396 8.36 0.33 7.28
CA VAL A 396 8.49 1.75 7.67
C VAL A 396 7.95 2.67 6.58
N LEU A 397 8.27 2.41 5.31
CA LEU A 397 7.75 3.18 4.18
C LEU A 397 6.22 3.19 4.13
N ILE A 398 5.62 2.00 4.27
CA ILE A 398 4.18 1.86 4.27
C ILE A 398 3.58 2.59 5.47
N VAL A 399 4.16 2.44 6.65
CA VAL A 399 3.70 3.10 7.88
C VAL A 399 3.71 4.62 7.75
N VAL A 400 4.84 5.20 7.33
CA VAL A 400 4.98 6.66 7.19
C VAL A 400 3.98 7.20 6.16
N GLY A 401 3.88 6.55 5.01
CA GLY A 401 3.00 7.04 3.96
C GLY A 401 1.52 6.98 4.32
N VAL A 402 1.07 5.93 5.02
CA VAL A 402 -0.31 5.84 5.53
C VAL A 402 -0.59 6.91 6.60
N VAL A 403 0.36 7.18 7.48
CA VAL A 403 0.23 8.25 8.49
C VAL A 403 0.15 9.62 7.83
N VAL A 404 1.04 9.94 6.88
CA VAL A 404 1.04 11.22 6.15
C VAL A 404 -0.27 11.41 5.38
N GLU A 405 -0.75 10.37 4.70
CA GLU A 405 -2.01 10.44 3.96
C GLU A 405 -3.20 10.67 4.88
N THR A 406 -3.29 9.93 6.00
CA THR A 406 -4.34 10.10 7.00
C THR A 406 -4.34 11.50 7.59
N MET A 407 -3.15 12.00 7.96
CA MET A 407 -3.01 13.35 8.52
C MET A 407 -3.48 14.42 7.53
N LYS A 408 -3.12 14.30 6.24
CA LYS A 408 -3.59 15.22 5.20
C LYS A 408 -5.11 15.17 5.03
N GLN A 409 -5.72 13.99 5.09
CA GLN A 409 -7.17 13.86 5.01
C GLN A 409 -7.88 14.46 6.24
N LEU A 410 -7.32 14.27 7.44
CA LEU A 410 -7.80 14.89 8.67
C LEU A 410 -7.73 16.41 8.58
N GLU A 411 -6.60 16.96 8.16
CA GLU A 411 -6.42 18.40 8.00
C GLU A 411 -7.40 18.96 6.97
N ALA A 412 -7.61 18.30 5.84
CA ALA A 412 -8.60 18.71 4.84
C ALA A 412 -10.03 18.75 5.42
N GLN A 413 -10.42 17.75 6.22
CA GLN A 413 -11.74 17.73 6.88
C GLN A 413 -11.88 18.83 7.95
N LEU A 414 -10.82 19.09 8.72
CA LEU A 414 -10.81 20.16 9.71
C LEU A 414 -10.86 21.55 9.05
N LEU A 415 -10.15 21.74 7.94
CA LEU A 415 -10.16 22.99 7.17
C LEU A 415 -11.54 23.29 6.58
N MET A 416 -12.26 22.28 6.08
CA MET A 416 -13.64 22.45 5.62
C MET A 416 -14.57 22.94 6.73
N ARG A 417 -14.29 22.57 7.99
CA ARG A 417 -15.07 22.99 9.16
C ARG A 417 -14.64 24.37 9.68
N SER A 418 -13.37 24.73 9.55
CA SER A 418 -12.84 26.04 9.92
C SER A 418 -13.05 27.11 8.84
N TYR A 419 -13.81 26.82 7.79
CA TYR A 419 -14.43 27.89 6.99
C TYR A 419 -15.37 28.64 7.92
N GLU A 420 -14.84 29.66 8.58
CA GLU A 420 -15.65 30.64 9.29
C GLU A 420 -16.65 31.20 8.28
N GLY A 421 -17.93 31.00 8.55
CA GLY A 421 -18.98 31.65 7.81
C GLY A 421 -18.69 33.15 7.80
N PHE A 422 -18.92 33.78 6.65
CA PHE A 422 -18.62 35.19 6.35
C PHE A 422 -19.29 36.22 7.28
N ILE A 423 -20.01 35.76 8.32
CA ILE A 423 -20.68 36.58 9.32
C ILE A 423 -20.00 36.29 10.67
N ARG A 424 -19.02 37.12 11.00
CA ARG A 424 -18.63 37.44 12.37
C ARG A 424 -18.45 38.94 12.48
#